data_AF-A0A4V4HIM0-F1
#
_entry.id   AF-A0A4V4HIM0-F1
#
_cell.length_a   1.000
_cell.length_b   1.000
_cell.length_c   1.000
_cell.angle_alpha   90.00
_cell.angle_beta   90.00
_cell.angle_gamma   90.00
#
_symmetry.space_group_name_H-M   'P 1'
#
loop_
_entity.id
_entity.type
_entity.pdbx_description
1 polymer ?
#
loop_
_entity_poly.entity_id
_entity_poly.type
_entity_poly.pdbx_seq_one_letter_code
_entity_poly.pdbx_strand_id
1 'polypeptide(L)'
;MHPPSPCDSLPSRAPPRQIVPLAELATLPPPPPPPSPVKPEPGMSKEEKKKLVSRNKRRIARANAQTASGTNIKRHAQKHIDKARETAIPAEYVAPPREAWTGSKLDNERGAEMSLDEVLAIDGMHLLEWDGSSSKIIRDSNDIPLVLLGPRIKAQNWSDMVDRISSLLEKAREDVHVNPEMLHQRHGNYISLNAGISLGGGQKRPSNLLPTSEHNGSILEELQSNPDVVKVAGYCDYLFRSYFPKLHQLYKKVLEIIIAEDPSLKRTFPNSQFASIRYNLKNAIDVPHRSFSNLSFGRCGIFACGNYNYKKSGHVVLWDLGLVIEFPPGTVVFIPDALLLYSTTKISTTTTSETRSLIMLYSDAALFRWVHNGGMTDRQFRENASEELKKEWDECRKNLILTAMDILRDF
;
A
#
# COMPACT_ATOMS: atom_id res chain seq x y z
N MET A 1 -1.02 -4.47 -36.79
CA MET A 1 0.14 -3.67 -36.37
C MET A 1 -0.02 -2.28 -36.95
N HIS A 2 -0.38 -1.31 -36.12
CA HIS A 2 -0.21 0.12 -36.42
C HIS A 2 0.98 0.59 -35.58
N PRO A 3 1.94 1.34 -36.16
CA PRO A 3 3.03 1.92 -35.38
C PRO A 3 2.42 2.97 -34.42
N PRO A 4 2.95 3.14 -33.20
CA PRO A 4 2.54 4.24 -32.35
C PRO A 4 2.91 5.56 -33.04
N SER A 5 1.90 6.41 -33.24
CA SER A 5 2.12 7.80 -33.67
C SER A 5 3.07 8.51 -32.69
N PRO A 6 4.15 9.14 -33.17
CA PRO A 6 5.02 9.94 -32.33
C PRO A 6 4.35 11.31 -32.09
N CYS A 7 3.43 11.37 -31.14
CA CYS A 7 3.08 12.63 -30.49
C CYS A 7 3.65 12.62 -29.08
N ASP A 8 4.65 13.46 -28.88
CA ASP A 8 4.90 14.28 -27.68
C ASP A 8 6.40 14.56 -27.58
N SER A 9 6.88 15.43 -28.47
CA SER A 9 7.95 16.34 -28.07
C SER A 9 7.42 17.11 -26.87
N LEU A 10 7.88 16.74 -25.67
CA LEU A 10 7.54 17.44 -24.43
C LEU A 10 7.83 18.94 -24.65
N PRO A 11 6.91 19.86 -24.28
CA PRO A 11 7.30 21.25 -24.16
C PRO A 11 8.50 21.31 -23.20
N SER A 12 9.53 22.07 -23.57
CA SER A 12 10.69 22.33 -22.72
C SER A 12 10.17 22.86 -21.37
N ARG A 13 10.19 22.02 -20.32
CA ARG A 13 9.84 22.48 -18.98
C ARG A 13 10.93 23.45 -18.53
N ALA A 14 10.54 24.56 -17.94
CA ALA A 14 11.49 25.50 -17.36
C ALA A 14 12.40 24.75 -16.36
N PRO A 15 13.67 25.16 -16.21
CA PRO A 15 14.59 24.57 -15.24
C PRO A 15 13.94 24.49 -13.85
N PRO A 16 14.20 23.41 -13.09
CA PRO A 16 13.65 23.28 -11.74
C PRO A 16 14.16 24.45 -10.89
N ARG A 17 13.26 25.08 -10.14
CA ARG A 17 13.60 26.21 -9.26
C ARG A 17 13.96 25.78 -7.84
N GLN A 18 13.43 24.63 -7.42
CA GLN A 18 13.64 24.05 -6.10
C GLN A 18 13.36 22.54 -6.16
N ILE A 19 13.93 21.80 -5.22
CA ILE A 19 13.48 20.44 -4.90
C ILE A 19 12.31 20.51 -3.90
N VAL A 20 11.51 19.45 -3.83
CA VAL A 20 10.41 19.32 -2.86
C VAL A 20 10.76 18.23 -1.85
N PRO A 21 11.16 18.57 -0.61
CA PRO A 21 11.53 17.58 0.40
C PRO A 21 10.37 16.65 0.78
N LEU A 22 10.62 15.34 0.88
CA LEU A 22 9.56 14.39 1.27
C LEU A 22 9.04 14.64 2.69
N ALA A 23 9.90 15.11 3.60
CA ALA A 23 9.51 15.45 4.97
C ALA A 23 8.43 16.56 4.99
N GLU A 24 8.54 17.54 4.11
CA GLU A 24 7.53 18.60 3.97
C GLU A 24 6.18 18.01 3.53
N LEU A 25 6.20 17.14 2.51
CA LEU A 25 5.01 16.48 2.00
C LEU A 25 4.36 15.52 3.02
N ALA A 26 5.16 14.94 3.92
CA ALA A 26 4.71 14.05 4.98
C ALA A 26 4.15 14.79 6.21
N THR A 27 4.27 16.12 6.27
CA THR A 27 3.81 16.93 7.40
C THR A 27 2.29 16.83 7.56
N LEU A 28 1.85 16.41 8.74
CA LEU A 28 0.43 16.27 9.04
C LEU A 28 -0.25 17.64 9.13
N PRO A 29 -1.45 17.81 8.55
CA PRO A 29 -2.23 19.02 8.76
C PRO A 29 -2.65 19.10 10.23
N PRO A 30 -2.84 20.32 10.78
CA PRO A 30 -3.34 20.47 12.13
C PRO A 30 -4.72 19.80 12.29
N PRO A 31 -5.03 19.25 13.48
CA PRO A 31 -6.36 18.69 13.73
C PRO A 31 -7.42 19.78 13.51
N PRO A 32 -8.57 19.46 12.88
CA PRO A 32 -9.61 20.42 12.63
C PRO A 32 -10.18 20.92 13.98
N PRO A 33 -10.60 22.18 14.04
CA PRO A 33 -11.18 22.74 15.25
C PRO A 33 -12.47 21.96 15.65
N PRO A 34 -12.83 21.96 16.94
CA PRO A 34 -14.07 21.37 17.39
C PRO A 34 -15.27 21.94 16.61
N PRO A 35 -16.13 21.09 16.04
CA PRO A 35 -17.21 21.56 15.19
C PRO A 35 -18.32 22.23 16.02
N SER A 36 -18.80 23.41 15.58
CA SER A 36 -19.83 24.22 16.26
C SER A 36 -21.15 23.48 16.49
N PRO A 37 -21.74 23.50 17.71
CA PRO A 37 -22.95 22.75 18.04
C PRO A 37 -24.06 22.93 17.00
N VAL A 38 -24.69 21.83 16.56
CA VAL A 38 -25.84 21.90 15.65
C VAL A 38 -27.02 22.49 16.42
N LYS A 39 -27.63 23.54 15.86
CA LYS A 39 -28.80 24.19 16.47
C LYS A 39 -30.07 23.36 16.23
N PRO A 40 -31.06 23.39 17.14
CA PRO A 40 -32.34 22.74 16.91
C PRO A 40 -33.10 23.41 15.75
N GLU A 41 -33.71 22.60 14.89
CA GLU A 41 -34.60 23.08 13.83
C GLU A 41 -36.01 23.38 14.36
N PRO A 42 -36.75 24.31 13.71
CA PRO A 42 -38.17 24.52 13.99
C PRO A 42 -38.96 23.21 13.79
N GLY A 43 -39.88 22.89 14.69
CA GLY A 43 -40.71 21.68 14.62
C GLY A 43 -40.15 20.44 15.34
N MET A 44 -38.89 20.47 15.81
CA MET A 44 -38.33 19.35 16.60
C MET A 44 -39.06 19.16 17.94
N SER A 45 -39.41 17.91 18.25
CA SER A 45 -39.95 17.48 19.54
C SER A 45 -38.95 17.67 20.68
N LYS A 46 -39.43 17.62 21.94
CA LYS A 46 -38.57 17.70 23.13
C LYS A 46 -37.52 16.58 23.17
N GLU A 47 -37.88 15.38 22.73
CA GLU A 47 -36.99 14.21 22.72
C GLU A 47 -35.89 14.33 21.68
N GLU A 48 -36.21 14.82 20.49
CA GLU A 48 -35.23 15.08 19.44
C GLU A 48 -34.24 16.16 19.86
N LYS A 49 -34.71 17.23 20.52
CA LYS A 49 -33.85 18.27 21.10
C LYS A 49 -32.89 17.69 22.15
N LYS A 50 -33.37 16.81 23.04
CA LYS A 50 -32.51 16.12 24.03
C LYS A 50 -31.47 15.21 23.37
N LYS A 51 -31.86 14.45 22.34
CA LYS A 51 -30.93 13.62 21.53
C LYS A 51 -29.88 14.49 20.84
N LEU A 52 -30.27 15.65 20.29
CA LEU A 52 -29.38 16.60 19.64
C LEU A 52 -28.33 17.17 20.61
N VAL A 53 -28.76 17.60 21.81
CA VAL A 53 -27.82 18.07 22.86
C VAL A 53 -26.81 17.00 23.23
N SER A 54 -27.25 15.75 23.42
CA SER A 54 -26.33 14.63 23.71
C SER A 54 -25.36 14.36 22.55
N ARG A 55 -25.84 14.39 21.29
CA ARG A 55 -25.00 14.25 20.10
C ARG A 55 -23.95 15.37 20.01
N ASN A 56 -24.35 16.62 20.23
CA ASN A 56 -23.43 17.77 20.27
C ASN A 56 -22.36 17.59 21.34
N LYS A 57 -22.74 17.22 22.57
CA LYS A 57 -21.79 16.97 23.67
C LYS A 57 -20.78 15.88 23.32
N ARG A 58 -21.23 14.76 22.74
CA ARG A 58 -20.34 13.67 22.28
C ARG A 58 -19.42 14.12 21.15
N ARG A 59 -19.92 14.92 20.21
CA ARG A 59 -19.15 15.41 19.05
C ARG A 59 -18.03 16.36 19.49
N ILE A 60 -18.33 17.29 20.40
CA ILE A 60 -17.34 18.20 20.99
C ILE A 60 -16.32 17.43 21.81
N ALA A 61 -16.76 16.52 22.70
CA ALA A 61 -15.84 15.70 23.50
C ALA A 61 -14.90 14.86 22.61
N ARG A 62 -15.41 14.31 21.50
CA ARG A 62 -14.60 13.59 20.52
C ARG A 62 -13.58 14.51 19.86
N ALA A 63 -13.98 15.70 19.41
CA ALA A 63 -13.07 16.63 18.76
C ALA A 63 -11.99 17.12 19.73
N ASN A 64 -12.34 17.46 20.96
CA ASN A 64 -11.38 17.85 21.98
C ASN A 64 -10.37 16.73 22.27
N ALA A 65 -10.82 15.47 22.36
CA ALA A 65 -9.92 14.33 22.53
C ALA A 65 -8.97 14.18 21.33
N GLN A 66 -9.48 14.34 20.10
CA GLN A 66 -8.68 14.30 18.87
C GLN A 66 -7.62 15.41 18.84
N THR A 67 -8.01 16.64 19.15
CA THR A 67 -7.10 17.79 19.29
C THR A 67 -6.03 17.54 20.35
N ALA A 68 -6.41 17.07 21.55
CA ALA A 68 -5.47 16.78 22.62
C ALA A 68 -4.47 15.67 22.25
N SER A 69 -4.91 14.67 21.49
CA SER A 69 -4.05 13.60 20.97
C SER A 69 -3.28 13.96 19.70
N GLY A 70 -3.47 15.16 19.15
CA GLY A 70 -2.84 15.57 17.88
C GLY A 70 -3.25 14.74 16.66
N THR A 71 -4.32 13.94 16.74
CA THR A 71 -4.72 13.00 15.68
C THR A 71 -6.20 13.07 15.32
N ASN A 72 -6.49 12.85 14.04
CA ASN A 72 -7.85 12.77 13.50
C ASN A 72 -8.43 11.34 13.55
N ILE A 73 -7.69 10.39 14.13
CA ILE A 73 -8.11 9.00 14.29
C ILE A 73 -9.26 8.92 15.31
N LYS A 74 -10.21 8.00 15.06
CA LYS A 74 -11.35 7.80 15.97
C LYS A 74 -10.86 7.13 17.26
N ARG A 75 -11.38 7.54 18.43
CA ARG A 75 -10.97 6.97 19.74
C ARG A 75 -11.01 5.43 19.80
N HIS A 76 -12.00 4.78 19.19
CA HIS A 76 -12.05 3.32 19.18
C HIS A 76 -10.88 2.71 18.39
N ALA A 77 -10.47 3.35 17.30
CA ALA A 77 -9.35 2.93 16.48
C ALA A 77 -8.03 3.19 17.21
N GLN A 78 -7.93 4.31 17.92
CA GLN A 78 -6.78 4.61 18.77
C GLN A 78 -6.52 3.49 19.78
N LYS A 79 -7.56 2.98 20.46
CA LYS A 79 -7.42 1.83 21.37
C LYS A 79 -6.84 0.58 20.70
N HIS A 80 -7.16 0.34 19.44
CA HIS A 80 -6.61 -0.80 18.70
C HIS A 80 -5.14 -0.57 18.34
N ILE A 81 -4.78 0.66 17.97
CA ILE A 81 -3.41 1.07 17.69
C ILE A 81 -2.57 0.95 18.96
N ASP A 82 -3.01 1.54 20.07
CA ASP A 82 -2.32 1.52 21.35
C ASP A 82 -2.06 0.07 21.79
N LYS A 83 -3.07 -0.80 21.72
CA LYS A 83 -2.92 -2.23 22.00
C LYS A 83 -1.90 -2.90 21.08
N ALA A 84 -1.93 -2.62 19.77
CA ALA A 84 -0.99 -3.20 18.83
C ALA A 84 0.46 -2.71 19.06
N ARG A 85 0.64 -1.51 19.61
CA ARG A 85 1.95 -1.01 20.06
C ARG A 85 2.43 -1.70 21.33
N GLU A 86 1.55 -1.83 22.32
CA GLU A 86 1.86 -2.53 23.59
C GLU A 86 2.26 -3.98 23.34
N THR A 87 1.66 -4.64 22.34
CA THR A 87 1.98 -6.01 21.94
C THR A 87 2.82 -6.08 20.66
N ALA A 88 3.63 -5.06 20.38
CA ALA A 88 4.51 -5.06 19.23
C ALA A 88 5.54 -6.19 19.33
N ILE A 89 5.89 -6.76 18.19
CA ILE A 89 6.85 -7.85 18.07
C ILE A 89 8.19 -7.23 17.66
N PRO A 90 9.25 -7.34 18.49
CA PRO A 90 10.57 -6.90 18.09
C PRO A 90 11.13 -7.87 17.04
N ALA A 91 11.77 -7.33 16.01
CA ALA A 91 12.61 -8.06 15.09
C ALA A 91 14.03 -7.53 15.21
N GLU A 92 15.00 -8.43 15.36
CA GLU A 92 16.43 -8.10 15.38
C GLU A 92 16.89 -7.73 13.96
N TYR A 93 16.47 -6.56 13.52
CA TYR A 93 16.73 -6.03 12.21
C TYR A 93 17.02 -4.54 12.32
N VAL A 94 18.03 -4.10 11.60
CA VAL A 94 18.26 -2.69 11.34
C VAL A 94 18.26 -2.54 9.84
N ALA A 95 17.35 -1.72 9.32
CA ALA A 95 17.32 -1.42 7.90
C ALA A 95 18.70 -0.87 7.49
N PRO A 96 19.38 -1.47 6.49
CA PRO A 96 20.66 -0.95 6.05
C PRO A 96 20.47 0.49 5.57
N PRO A 97 21.43 1.40 5.82
CA PRO A 97 21.36 2.75 5.27
C PRO A 97 21.26 2.65 3.75
N ARG A 98 20.11 3.06 3.20
CA ARG A 98 19.88 3.07 1.76
C ARG A 98 19.70 4.51 1.30
N GLU A 99 20.67 4.99 0.53
CA GLU A 99 20.58 6.23 -0.27
C GLU A 99 19.70 6.03 -1.53
N ALA A 100 18.79 5.05 -1.48
CA ALA A 100 18.03 4.56 -2.61
C ALA A 100 16.53 4.69 -2.36
N TRP A 101 15.88 5.34 -3.30
CA TRP A 101 14.42 5.48 -3.37
C TRP A 101 13.71 4.16 -3.69
N THR A 102 14.45 3.20 -4.26
CA THR A 102 13.98 1.92 -4.77
C THR A 102 14.63 0.76 -4.02
N GLY A 103 14.03 -0.42 -4.12
CA GLY A 103 14.68 -1.66 -3.68
C GLY A 103 15.88 -2.03 -4.54
N SER A 104 16.71 -2.95 -4.04
CA SER A 104 17.71 -3.63 -4.86
C SER A 104 17.04 -4.72 -5.70
N LYS A 105 17.54 -4.92 -6.92
CA LYS A 105 17.24 -6.14 -7.68
C LYS A 105 18.01 -7.28 -7.03
N LEU A 106 17.36 -8.43 -6.88
CA LEU A 106 18.10 -9.67 -6.68
C LEU A 106 18.76 -10.07 -7.99
N ASP A 107 19.90 -10.74 -7.90
CA ASP A 107 20.55 -11.36 -9.05
C ASP A 107 19.59 -12.34 -9.73
N ASN A 108 19.80 -12.59 -11.03
CA ASN A 108 18.85 -13.25 -11.94
C ASN A 108 18.51 -14.74 -11.61
N GLU A 109 18.91 -15.24 -10.44
CA GLU A 109 18.48 -16.55 -9.96
C GLU A 109 17.00 -16.45 -9.57
N ARG A 110 16.14 -17.15 -10.33
CA ARG A 110 14.73 -17.27 -9.96
C ARG A 110 14.66 -18.03 -8.64
N GLY A 111 14.22 -17.36 -7.59
CA GLY A 111 13.88 -18.03 -6.33
C GLY A 111 12.89 -19.17 -6.59
N ALA A 112 12.95 -20.21 -5.76
CA ALA A 112 12.04 -21.34 -5.84
C ALA A 112 10.77 -21.08 -5.01
N GLU A 113 9.65 -21.67 -5.44
CA GLU A 113 8.47 -21.79 -4.58
C GLU A 113 8.78 -22.80 -3.46
N MET A 114 8.47 -22.44 -2.20
CA MET A 114 8.73 -23.28 -1.03
C MET A 114 7.46 -23.51 -0.22
N SER A 115 7.30 -24.71 0.32
CA SER A 115 6.26 -25.06 1.30
C SER A 115 6.59 -24.49 2.67
N LEU A 116 5.62 -24.54 3.59
CA LEU A 116 5.84 -24.12 4.97
C LEU A 116 6.99 -24.90 5.63
N ASP A 117 6.97 -26.24 5.50
CA ASP A 117 7.97 -27.11 6.11
C ASP A 117 9.38 -26.85 5.55
N GLU A 118 9.49 -26.64 4.23
CA GLU A 118 10.76 -26.29 3.58
C GLU A 118 11.34 -24.96 4.11
N VAL A 119 10.49 -23.96 4.37
CA VAL A 119 10.95 -22.67 4.91
C VAL A 119 11.30 -22.78 6.39
N LEU A 120 10.50 -23.49 7.19
CA LEU A 120 10.77 -23.66 8.62
C LEU A 120 11.96 -24.58 8.91
N ALA A 121 12.41 -25.38 7.94
CA ALA A 121 13.65 -26.15 8.03
C ALA A 121 14.91 -25.27 7.88
N ILE A 122 14.78 -24.01 7.45
CA ILE A 122 15.89 -23.07 7.34
C ILE A 122 16.19 -22.47 8.72
N ASP A 123 17.46 -22.45 9.09
CA ASP A 123 17.92 -21.90 10.37
C ASP A 123 17.54 -20.41 10.50
N GLY A 124 17.08 -20.02 11.69
CA GLY A 124 16.61 -18.66 11.99
C GLY A 124 15.22 -18.29 11.47
N MET A 125 14.48 -19.20 10.81
CA MET A 125 13.09 -18.95 10.41
C MET A 125 12.10 -19.37 11.50
N HIS A 126 11.21 -18.45 11.88
CA HIS A 126 10.25 -18.65 12.96
C HIS A 126 8.81 -18.41 12.51
N LEU A 127 7.91 -19.32 12.87
CA LEU A 127 6.48 -19.16 12.64
C LEU A 127 5.90 -18.12 13.61
N LEU A 128 5.24 -17.11 13.06
CA LEU A 128 4.37 -16.19 13.77
C LEU A 128 2.91 -16.58 13.53
N GLU A 129 2.31 -17.20 14.53
CA GLU A 129 0.88 -17.52 14.53
C GLU A 129 0.04 -16.24 14.62
N TRP A 130 -0.92 -16.12 13.71
CA TRP A 130 -1.82 -14.98 13.64
C TRP A 130 -3.14 -15.36 12.95
N ASP A 131 -4.18 -15.40 13.77
CA ASP A 131 -5.53 -15.77 13.32
C ASP A 131 -6.27 -14.63 12.60
N GLY A 132 -5.71 -13.42 12.50
CA GLY A 132 -6.36 -12.27 11.89
C GLY A 132 -7.39 -11.56 12.77
N SER A 133 -7.49 -11.85 14.07
CA SER A 133 -8.50 -11.28 14.98
C SER A 133 -8.18 -9.89 15.51
N SER A 134 -6.89 -9.53 15.53
CA SER A 134 -6.38 -8.27 16.06
C SER A 134 -5.15 -7.79 15.29
N SER A 135 -4.90 -6.48 15.33
CA SER A 135 -3.70 -5.91 14.73
C SER A 135 -2.45 -6.33 15.48
N LYS A 136 -1.39 -6.66 14.74
CA LYS A 136 -0.02 -6.84 15.27
C LYS A 136 0.94 -5.98 14.47
N ILE A 137 2.00 -5.51 15.11
CA ILE A 137 3.03 -4.70 14.46
C ILE A 137 4.38 -5.33 14.76
N ILE A 138 5.20 -5.45 13.72
CA ILE A 138 6.59 -5.87 13.84
C ILE A 138 7.46 -4.63 13.72
N ARG A 139 8.35 -4.44 14.69
CA ARG A 139 9.24 -3.29 14.78
C ARG A 139 10.70 -3.71 14.70
N ASP A 140 11.52 -2.86 14.10
CA ASP A 140 12.96 -3.05 14.02
C ASP A 140 13.66 -2.66 15.34
N SER A 141 14.98 -2.83 15.41
CA SER A 141 15.77 -2.50 16.61
C SER A 141 15.82 -1.01 16.95
N ASN A 142 15.37 -0.13 16.04
CA ASN A 142 15.24 1.31 16.25
C ASN A 142 13.79 1.73 16.57
N ASP A 143 12.93 0.78 16.91
CA ASP A 143 11.50 0.96 17.16
C ASP A 143 10.71 1.44 15.90
N ILE A 144 11.25 1.27 14.69
CA ILE A 144 10.54 1.62 13.45
C ILE A 144 9.51 0.54 13.13
N PRO A 145 8.23 0.87 12.87
CA PRO A 145 7.26 -0.12 12.40
C PRO A 145 7.60 -0.61 11.02
N LEU A 146 8.00 -1.86 10.87
CA LEU A 146 8.21 -2.43 9.54
C LEU A 146 6.91 -2.96 8.99
N VAL A 147 6.24 -3.85 9.72
CA VAL A 147 5.12 -4.63 9.22
C VAL A 147 3.88 -4.40 10.06
N LEU A 148 2.74 -4.22 9.41
CA LEU A 148 1.44 -4.24 10.08
C LEU A 148 0.64 -5.46 9.60
N LEU A 149 0.21 -6.28 10.55
CA LEU A 149 -0.79 -7.32 10.33
C LEU A 149 -2.16 -6.72 10.67
N GLY A 150 -2.94 -6.39 9.64
CA GLY A 150 -4.26 -5.77 9.74
C GLY A 150 -5.39 -6.81 9.80
N PRO A 151 -6.24 -6.79 10.83
CA PRO A 151 -7.17 -7.87 11.13
C PRO A 151 -8.34 -7.95 10.13
N ARG A 152 -9.20 -8.94 10.30
CA ARG A 152 -10.56 -8.92 9.73
C ARG A 152 -11.41 -7.86 10.42
N ILE A 153 -12.34 -7.25 9.69
CA ILE A 153 -13.34 -6.37 10.32
C ILE A 153 -14.37 -7.26 11.03
N LYS A 154 -14.71 -6.93 12.29
CA LYS A 154 -15.72 -7.65 13.10
C LYS A 154 -17.18 -7.42 12.66
N ALA A 155 -17.41 -6.97 11.42
CA ALA A 155 -18.75 -6.77 10.89
C ALA A 155 -19.34 -8.13 10.50
N GLN A 156 -20.64 -8.32 10.72
CA GLN A 156 -21.33 -9.60 10.46
C GLN A 156 -21.18 -10.09 9.01
N ASN A 157 -20.98 -9.18 8.06
CA ASN A 157 -20.90 -9.46 6.63
C ASN A 157 -19.48 -9.40 6.04
N TRP A 158 -18.43 -9.35 6.87
CA TRP A 158 -17.06 -9.27 6.36
C TRP A 158 -16.65 -10.55 5.63
N SER A 159 -16.93 -11.72 6.22
CA SER A 159 -16.63 -13.01 5.58
C SER A 159 -17.37 -13.16 4.26
N ASP A 160 -18.68 -12.89 4.22
CA ASP A 160 -19.47 -12.94 2.98
C ASP A 160 -18.90 -12.01 1.89
N MET A 161 -18.35 -10.86 2.29
CA MET A 161 -17.72 -9.92 1.36
C MET A 161 -16.40 -10.48 0.81
N VAL A 162 -15.59 -11.12 1.65
CA VAL A 162 -14.37 -11.81 1.22
C VAL A 162 -14.70 -12.96 0.26
N ASP A 163 -15.77 -13.72 0.52
CA ASP A 163 -16.22 -14.80 -0.36
C ASP A 163 -16.65 -14.26 -1.73
N ARG A 164 -17.45 -13.18 -1.76
CA ARG A 164 -17.85 -12.53 -3.02
C ARG A 164 -16.67 -12.01 -3.82
N ILE A 165 -15.69 -11.38 -3.17
CA ILE A 165 -14.46 -10.94 -3.85
C ILE A 165 -13.67 -12.13 -4.37
N SER A 166 -13.58 -13.21 -3.59
CA SER A 166 -12.87 -14.42 -4.00
C SER A 166 -13.49 -15.02 -5.28
N SER A 167 -14.82 -15.15 -5.33
CA SER A 167 -15.53 -15.59 -6.54
C SER A 167 -15.34 -14.62 -7.72
N LEU A 168 -15.34 -13.31 -7.46
CA LEU A 168 -15.11 -12.30 -8.49
C LEU A 168 -13.69 -12.42 -9.09
N LEU A 169 -12.67 -12.66 -8.27
CA LEU A 169 -11.28 -12.82 -8.74
C LEU A 169 -11.07 -14.15 -9.47
N GLU A 170 -11.78 -15.22 -9.09
CA GLU A 170 -11.78 -16.48 -9.85
C GLU A 170 -12.46 -16.30 -11.22
N LYS A 171 -13.61 -15.63 -11.29
CA LYS A 171 -14.26 -15.28 -12.56
C LYS A 171 -13.31 -14.45 -13.43
N ALA A 172 -12.70 -13.40 -12.86
CA ALA A 172 -11.72 -12.59 -13.59
C ALA A 172 -10.56 -13.46 -14.09
N ARG A 173 -10.07 -14.44 -13.31
CA ARG A 173 -9.04 -15.37 -13.77
C ARG A 173 -9.49 -16.18 -14.98
N GLU A 174 -10.72 -16.68 -14.99
CA GLU A 174 -11.27 -17.47 -16.10
C GLU A 174 -11.42 -16.63 -17.36
N ASP A 175 -11.80 -15.36 -17.20
CA ASP A 175 -12.10 -14.46 -18.32
C ASP A 175 -10.88 -13.74 -18.91
N VAL A 176 -9.75 -13.67 -18.19
CA VAL A 176 -8.56 -12.94 -18.65
C VAL A 176 -7.99 -13.53 -19.95
N HIS A 177 -7.76 -12.65 -20.93
CA HIS A 177 -6.96 -12.98 -22.09
C HIS A 177 -5.48 -13.04 -21.69
N VAL A 178 -4.98 -14.26 -21.56
CA VAL A 178 -3.60 -14.55 -21.18
C VAL A 178 -2.70 -14.43 -22.40
N ASN A 179 -1.65 -13.60 -22.28
CA ASN A 179 -0.53 -13.63 -23.23
C ASN A 179 0.71 -14.28 -22.58
N PRO A 180 1.70 -14.74 -23.36
CA PRO A 180 2.89 -15.40 -22.80
C PRO A 180 3.69 -14.54 -21.81
N GLU A 181 3.73 -13.22 -22.02
CA GLU A 181 4.42 -12.28 -21.13
C GLU A 181 3.79 -12.24 -19.73
N MET A 182 2.46 -12.43 -19.63
CA MET A 182 1.76 -12.49 -18.35
C MET A 182 2.13 -13.72 -17.51
N LEU A 183 2.60 -14.81 -18.15
CA LEU A 183 2.98 -16.06 -17.48
C LEU A 183 4.45 -16.07 -17.01
N HIS A 184 5.26 -15.12 -17.47
CA HIS A 184 6.67 -14.99 -17.11
C HIS A 184 6.89 -13.82 -16.14
N GLN A 185 6.14 -13.79 -15.03
CA GLN A 185 6.37 -12.81 -13.99
C GLN A 185 7.64 -13.15 -13.21
N ARG A 186 8.37 -12.11 -12.80
CA ARG A 186 9.54 -12.27 -11.92
C ARG A 186 9.19 -12.82 -10.55
N HIS A 187 7.93 -12.63 -10.12
CA HIS A 187 7.50 -12.88 -8.76
C HIS A 187 6.87 -14.25 -8.60
N GLY A 188 6.51 -14.96 -9.67
CA GLY A 188 5.91 -16.29 -9.59
C GLY A 188 5.13 -16.67 -10.85
N ASN A 189 4.63 -17.90 -10.90
CA ASN A 189 3.91 -18.43 -12.06
C ASN A 189 2.39 -18.26 -11.90
N TYR A 190 1.90 -17.02 -11.97
CA TYR A 190 0.47 -16.73 -11.86
C TYR A 190 0.08 -15.49 -12.67
N ILE A 191 -1.23 -15.34 -12.91
CA ILE A 191 -1.77 -14.22 -13.70
C ILE A 191 -1.94 -13.00 -12.83
N SER A 192 -1.48 -11.85 -13.32
CA SER A 192 -1.64 -10.56 -12.67
C SER A 192 -2.33 -9.54 -13.57
N LEU A 193 -3.28 -8.79 -13.03
CA LEU A 193 -3.84 -7.59 -13.65
C LEU A 193 -3.39 -6.35 -12.88
N ASN A 194 -2.94 -5.32 -13.58
CA ASN A 194 -2.42 -4.08 -12.97
C ASN A 194 -3.22 -2.88 -13.48
N ALA A 195 -3.44 -1.91 -12.60
CA ALA A 195 -4.05 -0.64 -12.96
C ALA A 195 -3.64 0.49 -12.01
N GLY A 196 -3.88 1.72 -12.43
CA GLY A 196 -3.58 2.92 -11.66
C GLY A 196 -2.50 3.78 -12.31
N ILE A 197 -1.95 4.72 -11.53
CA ILE A 197 -0.94 5.68 -11.98
C ILE A 197 0.44 5.12 -11.63
N SER A 198 1.33 5.09 -12.63
CA SER A 198 2.72 4.64 -12.49
C SER A 198 3.66 5.57 -13.26
N LEU A 199 4.95 5.46 -12.97
CA LEU A 199 6.05 6.02 -13.76
C LEU A 199 7.16 4.97 -13.84
N GLY A 200 7.11 4.14 -14.88
CA GLY A 200 8.02 3.03 -15.11
C GLY A 200 7.86 2.43 -16.50
N GLY A 201 8.59 1.36 -16.81
CA GLY A 201 8.40 0.62 -18.08
C GLY A 201 8.63 1.43 -19.36
N GLY A 202 9.43 2.51 -19.30
CA GLY A 202 9.68 3.41 -20.44
C GLY A 202 8.77 4.64 -20.52
N GLN A 203 7.80 4.79 -19.61
CA GLN A 203 7.02 6.01 -19.50
C GLN A 203 7.91 7.23 -19.18
N LYS A 204 7.66 8.35 -19.86
CA LYS A 204 8.42 9.60 -19.68
C LYS A 204 7.81 10.56 -18.65
N ARG A 205 6.56 10.31 -18.24
CA ARG A 205 5.79 11.08 -17.26
C ARG A 205 4.81 10.16 -16.52
N PRO A 206 4.29 10.56 -15.35
CA PRO A 206 3.22 9.82 -14.70
C PRO A 206 2.06 9.58 -15.68
N SER A 207 1.58 8.35 -15.75
CA SER A 207 0.49 7.96 -16.65
C SER A 207 -0.31 6.80 -16.05
N ASN A 208 -1.57 6.68 -16.46
CA ASN A 208 -2.34 5.49 -16.16
C ASN A 208 -1.76 4.27 -16.90
N LEU A 209 -1.61 3.16 -16.19
CA LEU A 209 -1.21 1.88 -16.77
C LEU A 209 -2.24 1.45 -17.81
N LEU A 210 -1.75 1.10 -19.01
CA LEU A 210 -2.60 0.56 -20.06
C LEU A 210 -2.87 -0.93 -19.83
N PRO A 211 -4.12 -1.39 -19.99
CA PRO A 211 -4.41 -2.81 -19.95
C PRO A 211 -3.74 -3.52 -21.13
N THR A 212 -3.47 -4.82 -20.98
CA THR A 212 -2.82 -5.61 -22.03
C THR A 212 -3.71 -5.82 -23.27
N SER A 213 -5.02 -5.63 -23.14
CA SER A 213 -6.02 -5.66 -24.21
C SER A 213 -7.26 -4.88 -23.78
N GLU A 214 -8.11 -4.48 -24.73
CA GLU A 214 -9.41 -3.85 -24.43
C GLU A 214 -10.28 -4.75 -23.53
N HIS A 215 -10.31 -6.06 -23.81
CA HIS A 215 -11.02 -7.05 -23.00
C HIS A 215 -10.55 -7.09 -21.55
N ASN A 216 -9.24 -7.15 -21.31
CA ASN A 216 -8.69 -7.12 -19.95
C ASN A 216 -8.93 -5.75 -19.27
N GLY A 217 -9.06 -4.68 -20.06
CA GLY A 217 -9.50 -3.37 -19.60
C GLY A 217 -10.92 -3.40 -19.00
N SER A 218 -11.87 -4.06 -19.68
CA SER A 218 -13.23 -4.24 -19.17
C SER A 218 -13.27 -5.04 -17.87
N ILE A 219 -12.44 -6.08 -17.74
CA ILE A 219 -12.30 -6.85 -16.49
C ILE A 219 -11.78 -5.95 -15.36
N LEU A 220 -10.75 -5.14 -15.63
CA LEU A 220 -10.22 -4.18 -14.65
C LEU A 220 -11.27 -3.15 -14.22
N GLU A 221 -12.10 -2.67 -15.14
CA GLU A 221 -13.20 -1.75 -14.84
C GLU A 221 -14.28 -2.41 -13.97
N GLU A 222 -14.65 -3.67 -14.25
CA GLU A 222 -15.56 -4.46 -13.40
C GLU A 222 -14.99 -4.61 -11.98
N LEU A 223 -13.70 -4.99 -11.86
CA LEU A 223 -13.03 -5.13 -10.56
C LEU A 223 -12.98 -3.80 -9.79
N GLN A 224 -12.66 -2.69 -10.45
CA GLN A 224 -12.49 -1.38 -9.81
C GLN A 224 -13.81 -0.70 -9.45
N SER A 225 -14.87 -0.96 -10.22
CA SER A 225 -16.21 -0.43 -9.93
C SER A 225 -16.98 -1.29 -8.92
N ASN A 226 -16.52 -2.51 -8.65
CA ASN A 226 -17.17 -3.41 -7.69
C ASN A 226 -17.18 -2.82 -6.27
N PRO A 227 -18.35 -2.68 -5.62
CA PRO A 227 -18.46 -2.06 -4.29
C PRO A 227 -17.65 -2.74 -3.20
N ASP A 228 -17.44 -4.06 -3.28
CA ASP A 228 -16.69 -4.80 -2.27
C ASP A 228 -15.18 -4.60 -2.44
N VAL A 229 -14.67 -4.53 -3.68
CA VAL A 229 -13.27 -4.16 -3.94
C VAL A 229 -12.99 -2.72 -3.50
N VAL A 230 -13.91 -1.78 -3.77
CA VAL A 230 -13.81 -0.39 -3.27
C VAL A 230 -13.77 -0.34 -1.74
N LYS A 231 -14.52 -1.20 -1.04
CA LYS A 231 -14.45 -1.32 0.43
C LYS A 231 -13.11 -1.86 0.89
N VAL A 232 -12.53 -2.85 0.21
CA VAL A 232 -11.18 -3.36 0.53
C VAL A 232 -10.15 -2.26 0.37
N ALA A 233 -10.16 -1.52 -0.75
CA ALA A 233 -9.25 -0.41 -0.97
C ALA A 233 -9.37 0.65 0.14
N GLY A 234 -10.60 1.01 0.52
CA GLY A 234 -10.86 1.94 1.62
C GLY A 234 -10.45 1.40 2.99
N TYR A 235 -10.55 0.10 3.22
CA TYR A 235 -10.11 -0.53 4.45
C TYR A 235 -8.58 -0.51 4.58
N CYS A 236 -7.88 -0.86 3.50
CA CYS A 236 -6.43 -0.77 3.43
C CYS A 236 -5.97 0.69 3.65
N ASP A 237 -6.58 1.67 2.96
CA ASP A 237 -6.25 3.08 3.15
C ASP A 237 -6.49 3.54 4.60
N TYR A 238 -7.59 3.09 5.21
CA TYR A 238 -7.90 3.39 6.60
C TYR A 238 -6.84 2.87 7.57
N LEU A 239 -6.39 1.62 7.41
CA LEU A 239 -5.31 1.05 8.22
C LEU A 239 -4.00 1.79 7.95
N PHE A 240 -3.68 2.07 6.69
CA PHE A 240 -2.47 2.79 6.32
C PHE A 240 -2.42 4.18 6.97
N ARG A 241 -3.53 4.93 6.91
CA ARG A 241 -3.67 6.23 7.60
C ARG A 241 -3.58 6.12 9.12
N SER A 242 -4.05 5.01 9.69
CA SER A 242 -4.13 4.83 11.14
C SER A 242 -2.77 4.48 11.75
N TYR A 243 -1.99 3.65 11.05
CA TYR A 243 -0.72 3.12 11.55
C TYR A 243 0.52 3.77 10.91
N PHE A 244 0.36 4.51 9.82
CA PHE A 244 1.46 5.20 9.14
C PHE A 244 1.01 6.61 8.68
N PRO A 245 0.55 7.49 9.59
CA PRO A 245 -0.15 8.71 9.23
C PRO A 245 0.69 9.69 8.38
N LYS A 246 1.96 9.91 8.74
CA LYS A 246 2.88 10.78 7.97
C LYS A 246 3.18 10.19 6.59
N LEU A 247 3.37 8.87 6.50
CA LEU A 247 3.59 8.19 5.22
C LEU A 247 2.34 8.23 4.33
N HIS A 248 1.16 8.04 4.91
CA HIS A 248 -0.13 8.22 4.22
C HIS A 248 -0.28 9.65 3.67
N GLN A 249 0.09 10.64 4.47
CA GLN A 249 0.09 12.05 4.07
C GLN A 249 1.06 12.33 2.92
N LEU A 250 2.26 11.75 2.95
CA LEU A 250 3.20 11.81 1.83
C LEU A 250 2.59 11.24 0.54
N TYR A 251 2.00 10.05 0.60
CA TYR A 251 1.34 9.41 -0.55
C TYR A 251 0.21 10.29 -1.10
N LYS A 252 -0.62 10.82 -0.21
CA LYS A 252 -1.71 11.75 -0.56
C LYS A 252 -1.19 12.96 -1.31
N LYS A 253 -0.17 13.63 -0.79
CA LYS A 253 0.38 14.87 -1.38
C LYS A 253 1.02 14.63 -2.74
N VAL A 254 1.78 13.55 -2.88
CA VAL A 254 2.35 13.15 -4.15
C VAL A 254 1.26 12.93 -5.20
N LEU A 255 0.19 12.22 -4.85
CA LEU A 255 -0.91 11.94 -5.77
C LEU A 255 -1.75 13.18 -6.10
N GLU A 256 -1.97 14.08 -5.12
CA GLU A 256 -2.62 15.38 -5.34
C GLU A 256 -1.84 16.25 -6.34
N ILE A 257 -0.53 16.36 -6.19
CA ILE A 257 0.33 17.15 -7.08
C ILE A 257 0.32 16.58 -8.49
N ILE A 258 0.50 15.27 -8.65
CA ILE A 258 0.53 14.62 -9.97
C ILE A 258 -0.80 14.83 -10.72
N ILE A 259 -1.94 14.72 -10.03
CA ILE A 259 -3.26 14.91 -10.66
C ILE A 259 -3.54 16.40 -10.93
N ALA A 260 -3.02 17.30 -10.11
CA ALA A 260 -3.12 18.73 -10.38
C ALA A 260 -2.31 19.13 -11.64
N GLU A 261 -1.14 18.50 -11.85
CA GLU A 261 -0.34 18.69 -13.07
C GLU A 261 -1.00 18.10 -14.32
N ASP A 262 -1.67 16.96 -14.20
CA ASP A 262 -2.41 16.32 -15.29
C ASP A 262 -3.79 15.82 -14.81
N PRO A 263 -4.84 16.66 -14.94
CA PRO A 263 -6.19 16.30 -14.55
C PRO A 263 -6.81 15.14 -15.36
N SER A 264 -6.18 14.71 -16.46
CA SER A 264 -6.65 13.53 -17.22
C SER A 264 -6.34 12.21 -16.52
N LEU A 265 -5.41 12.20 -15.56
CA LEU A 265 -5.04 11.02 -14.80
C LEU A 265 -6.17 10.57 -13.87
N LYS A 266 -6.53 9.29 -13.99
CA LYS A 266 -7.58 8.67 -13.17
C LYS A 266 -6.97 7.97 -11.96
N ARG A 267 -7.45 8.31 -10.77
CA ARG A 267 -7.14 7.51 -9.55
C ARG A 267 -7.76 6.13 -9.68
N THR A 268 -7.06 5.12 -9.17
CA THR A 268 -7.58 3.75 -9.05
C THR A 268 -8.84 3.71 -8.20
N PHE A 269 -8.80 4.36 -7.03
CA PHE A 269 -9.97 4.51 -6.16
C PHE A 269 -9.98 5.90 -5.51
N PRO A 270 -11.14 6.54 -5.37
CA PRO A 270 -11.23 7.85 -4.72
C PRO A 270 -10.94 7.79 -3.20
N ASN A 271 -11.10 6.62 -2.59
CA ASN A 271 -10.91 6.38 -1.15
C ASN A 271 -9.55 5.75 -0.79
N SER A 272 -8.57 5.77 -1.69
CA SER A 272 -7.22 5.24 -1.47
C SER A 272 -6.15 6.23 -1.92
N GLN A 273 -5.05 6.34 -1.16
CA GLN A 273 -3.88 7.13 -1.54
C GLN A 273 -2.77 6.31 -2.21
N PHE A 274 -2.99 5.01 -2.42
CA PHE A 274 -2.11 4.20 -3.27
C PHE A 274 -2.32 4.57 -4.74
N ALA A 275 -1.23 4.74 -5.47
CA ALA A 275 -1.28 5.15 -6.87
C ALA A 275 -1.72 4.01 -7.79
N SER A 276 -1.38 2.77 -7.44
CA SER A 276 -1.62 1.58 -8.26
C SER A 276 -2.18 0.40 -7.45
N ILE A 277 -2.81 -0.52 -8.17
CA ILE A 277 -3.32 -1.80 -7.69
C ILE A 277 -2.83 -2.93 -8.59
N ARG A 278 -2.59 -4.10 -7.99
CA ARG A 278 -2.37 -5.36 -8.67
C ARG A 278 -3.30 -6.43 -8.12
N TYR A 279 -3.91 -7.20 -9.00
CA TYR A 279 -4.68 -8.39 -8.69
C TYR A 279 -3.87 -9.62 -9.09
N ASN A 280 -3.34 -10.36 -8.11
CA ASN A 280 -2.71 -11.66 -8.35
C ASN A 280 -3.79 -12.74 -8.25
N LEU A 281 -3.99 -13.52 -9.30
CA LEU A 281 -5.18 -14.35 -9.44
C LEU A 281 -4.91 -15.85 -9.22
N LYS A 282 -5.82 -16.49 -8.46
CA LYS A 282 -5.99 -17.92 -8.21
C LYS A 282 -4.86 -18.66 -7.48
N ASN A 283 -3.65 -18.62 -8.01
CA ASN A 283 -2.47 -19.31 -7.46
C ASN A 283 -1.37 -18.29 -7.19
N ALA A 284 -1.71 -17.19 -6.51
CA ALA A 284 -0.78 -16.11 -6.24
C ALA A 284 0.31 -16.56 -5.27
N ILE A 285 1.34 -17.27 -5.74
CA ILE A 285 2.49 -17.75 -4.98
C ILE A 285 3.71 -16.94 -5.41
N ASP A 286 4.16 -16.07 -4.51
CA ASP A 286 5.36 -15.28 -4.70
C ASP A 286 6.61 -16.08 -4.36
N VAL A 287 7.59 -16.15 -5.27
CA VAL A 287 8.97 -16.56 -4.99
C VAL A 287 9.72 -15.42 -4.31
N PRO A 288 10.86 -15.66 -3.62
CA PRO A 288 11.65 -14.61 -2.98
C PRO A 288 11.99 -13.45 -3.92
N HIS A 289 11.49 -12.26 -3.59
CA HIS A 289 11.75 -11.05 -4.36
C HIS A 289 11.64 -9.78 -3.52
N ARG A 290 12.11 -8.67 -4.10
CA ARG A 290 11.83 -7.31 -3.65
C ARG A 290 11.07 -6.60 -4.77
N SER A 291 10.01 -5.88 -4.42
CA SER A 291 9.29 -5.00 -5.35
C SER A 291 10.10 -3.74 -5.62
N PHE A 292 11.22 -3.89 -6.33
CA PHE A 292 12.25 -2.86 -6.38
C PHE A 292 11.79 -1.52 -6.95
N SER A 293 10.71 -1.46 -7.76
CA SER A 293 10.21 -0.19 -8.29
C SER A 293 9.48 0.66 -7.23
N ASN A 294 8.99 0.05 -6.16
CA ASN A 294 8.26 0.73 -5.08
C ASN A 294 9.20 1.60 -4.24
N LEU A 295 8.59 2.57 -3.54
CA LEU A 295 9.30 3.42 -2.59
C LEU A 295 9.93 2.53 -1.50
N SER A 296 11.25 2.65 -1.29
CA SER A 296 12.04 1.78 -0.40
C SER A 296 11.45 1.68 1.01
N PHE A 297 11.09 2.80 1.61
CA PHE A 297 10.44 2.87 2.92
C PHE A 297 8.91 2.94 2.84
N GLY A 298 8.34 2.81 1.65
CA GLY A 298 6.90 2.76 1.41
C GLY A 298 6.27 1.50 2.00
N ARG A 299 4.95 1.41 1.92
CA ARG A 299 4.23 0.16 2.24
C ARG A 299 3.49 -0.32 1.00
N CYS A 300 3.50 -1.63 0.79
CA CYS A 300 2.53 -2.32 -0.05
C CYS A 300 1.47 -2.94 0.87
N GLY A 301 0.20 -2.62 0.63
CA GLY A 301 -0.92 -3.26 1.33
C GLY A 301 -1.38 -4.49 0.57
N ILE A 302 -1.20 -5.67 1.14
CA ILE A 302 -1.52 -6.96 0.54
C ILE A 302 -2.75 -7.52 1.23
N PHE A 303 -3.86 -7.66 0.51
CA PHE A 303 -5.11 -8.22 1.03
C PHE A 303 -5.31 -9.64 0.49
N ALA A 304 -5.55 -10.60 1.38
CA ALA A 304 -5.73 -12.00 1.03
C ALA A 304 -7.19 -12.37 0.72
N CYS A 305 -7.39 -13.07 -0.38
CA CYS A 305 -8.66 -13.66 -0.81
C CYS A 305 -8.46 -15.14 -1.16
N GLY A 306 -9.56 -15.87 -1.31
CA GLY A 306 -9.58 -17.28 -1.68
C GLY A 306 -9.85 -18.21 -0.49
N ASN A 307 -9.92 -19.50 -0.79
CA ASN A 307 -10.19 -20.55 0.17
C ASN A 307 -8.94 -21.40 0.35
N TYR A 308 -8.21 -21.20 1.45
CA TYR A 308 -7.03 -21.99 1.78
C TYR A 308 -6.86 -22.09 3.29
N ASN A 309 -6.18 -23.15 3.74
CA ASN A 309 -5.82 -23.29 5.13
C ASN A 309 -4.57 -22.47 5.44
N TYR A 310 -4.77 -21.24 5.89
CA TYR A 310 -3.70 -20.30 6.21
C TYR A 310 -2.72 -20.77 7.30
N LYS A 311 -3.06 -21.83 8.05
CA LYS A 311 -2.17 -22.46 9.03
C LYS A 311 -1.21 -23.49 8.43
N LYS A 312 -1.49 -23.94 7.20
CA LYS A 312 -0.73 -24.97 6.49
C LYS A 312 -0.07 -24.44 5.22
N SER A 313 -0.64 -23.41 4.63
CA SER A 313 -0.28 -22.95 3.30
C SER A 313 -0.47 -21.44 3.16
N GLY A 314 0.12 -20.86 2.12
CA GLY A 314 -0.08 -19.44 1.82
C GLY A 314 0.40 -18.43 2.88
N HIS A 315 1.44 -18.76 3.65
CA HIS A 315 2.08 -17.84 4.60
C HIS A 315 2.82 -16.73 3.87
N VAL A 316 3.01 -15.57 4.52
CA VAL A 316 3.96 -14.54 4.07
C VAL A 316 5.30 -14.81 4.73
N VAL A 317 6.36 -14.90 3.93
CA VAL A 317 7.72 -15.11 4.42
C VAL A 317 8.48 -13.79 4.32
N LEU A 318 9.04 -13.33 5.43
CA LEU A 318 9.90 -12.15 5.52
C LEU A 318 11.31 -12.61 5.86
N TRP A 319 12.08 -12.90 4.82
CA TRP A 319 13.40 -13.51 4.90
C TRP A 319 14.38 -12.69 5.74
N ASP A 320 14.41 -11.37 5.50
CA ASP A 320 15.30 -10.45 6.20
C ASP A 320 14.98 -10.34 7.71
N LEU A 321 13.79 -10.79 8.15
CA LEU A 321 13.36 -10.77 9.56
C LEU A 321 13.35 -12.15 10.22
N GLY A 322 13.64 -13.23 9.48
CA GLY A 322 13.51 -14.59 10.01
C GLY A 322 12.06 -14.99 10.34
N LEU A 323 11.06 -14.43 9.66
CA LEU A 323 9.64 -14.64 10.01
C LEU A 323 8.85 -15.33 8.91
N VAL A 324 8.04 -16.31 9.30
CA VAL A 324 6.97 -16.92 8.50
C VAL A 324 5.65 -16.59 9.17
N ILE A 325 4.76 -15.87 8.49
CA ILE A 325 3.55 -15.30 9.10
C ILE A 325 2.32 -16.00 8.54
N GLU A 326 1.49 -16.57 9.42
CA GLU A 326 0.14 -17.03 9.07
C GLU A 326 -0.63 -15.86 8.43
N PHE A 327 -1.20 -16.06 7.24
CA PHE A 327 -1.88 -14.98 6.51
C PHE A 327 -3.31 -15.39 6.15
N PRO A 328 -4.29 -15.16 7.03
CA PRO A 328 -5.67 -15.60 6.80
C PRO A 328 -6.38 -14.83 5.67
N PRO A 329 -7.31 -15.47 4.92
CA PRO A 329 -8.23 -14.76 4.04
C PRO A 329 -8.99 -13.64 4.76
N GLY A 330 -9.22 -12.53 4.05
CA GLY A 330 -9.93 -11.36 4.56
C GLY A 330 -9.10 -10.45 5.47
N THR A 331 -7.79 -10.70 5.60
CA THR A 331 -6.85 -9.85 6.34
C THR A 331 -5.96 -9.07 5.38
N VAL A 332 -5.24 -8.08 5.92
CA VAL A 332 -4.24 -7.32 5.16
C VAL A 332 -2.88 -7.39 5.86
N VAL A 333 -1.80 -7.44 5.09
CA VAL A 333 -0.44 -7.23 5.59
C VAL A 333 0.15 -6.02 4.88
N PHE A 334 0.71 -5.08 5.63
CA PHE A 334 1.54 -4.01 5.07
C PHE A 334 3.00 -4.34 5.25
N ILE A 335 3.75 -4.40 4.16
CA ILE A 335 5.21 -4.62 4.17
C ILE A 335 5.93 -3.53 3.38
N PRO A 336 7.17 -3.16 3.74
CA PRO A 336 8.07 -2.42 2.87
C PRO A 336 8.71 -3.39 1.87
N ASP A 337 7.92 -3.79 0.88
CA ASP A 337 8.26 -4.81 -0.14
C ASP A 337 9.46 -4.45 -1.03
N ALA A 338 9.83 -3.17 -1.12
CA ALA A 338 11.07 -2.73 -1.74
C ALA A 338 12.30 -2.89 -0.84
N LEU A 339 12.11 -2.85 0.49
CA LEU A 339 13.19 -2.99 1.47
C LEU A 339 13.46 -4.47 1.79
N LEU A 340 12.41 -5.17 2.21
CA LEU A 340 12.47 -6.54 2.71
C LEU A 340 12.34 -7.55 1.57
N LEU A 341 13.22 -8.54 1.58
CA LEU A 341 13.06 -9.75 0.80
C LEU A 341 11.85 -10.51 1.35
N TYR A 342 10.85 -10.73 0.49
CA TYR A 342 9.64 -11.45 0.88
C TYR A 342 9.25 -12.48 -0.17
N SER A 343 8.48 -13.48 0.26
CA SER A 343 7.84 -14.45 -0.61
C SER A 343 6.54 -14.91 0.04
N THR A 344 5.90 -15.89 -0.56
CA THR A 344 4.83 -16.63 0.10
C THR A 344 5.03 -18.12 -0.03
N THR A 345 4.60 -18.89 0.96
CA THR A 345 4.67 -20.35 0.85
C THR A 345 3.66 -20.85 -0.18
N LYS A 346 3.93 -22.04 -0.74
CA LYS A 346 3.00 -22.79 -1.59
C LYS A 346 1.62 -22.87 -0.93
N ILE A 347 0.58 -22.84 -1.77
CA ILE A 347 -0.75 -23.30 -1.38
C ILE A 347 -0.80 -24.84 -1.51
N SER A 348 -1.63 -25.51 -0.72
CA SER A 348 -1.69 -26.97 -0.77
C SER A 348 -2.33 -27.42 -2.09
N THR A 349 -1.57 -28.14 -2.90
CA THR A 349 -2.08 -28.76 -4.14
C THR A 349 -2.60 -30.18 -3.90
N THR A 350 -2.43 -30.73 -2.68
CA THR A 350 -2.87 -32.10 -2.35
C THR A 350 -4.40 -32.21 -2.21
N THR A 351 -5.07 -31.08 -2.04
CA THR A 351 -6.53 -30.96 -2.16
C THR A 351 -6.82 -30.06 -3.35
N THR A 352 -7.58 -30.55 -4.32
CA THR A 352 -7.88 -29.90 -5.62
C THR A 352 -8.68 -28.58 -5.52
N SER A 353 -8.77 -27.97 -4.35
CA SER A 353 -9.72 -26.91 -4.02
C SER A 353 -9.13 -25.67 -3.35
N GLU A 354 -7.83 -25.64 -2.99
CA GLU A 354 -7.27 -24.40 -2.42
C GLU A 354 -7.09 -23.35 -3.52
N THR A 355 -7.53 -22.13 -3.23
CA THR A 355 -7.29 -20.97 -4.08
C THR A 355 -6.79 -19.82 -3.22
N ARG A 356 -5.87 -19.03 -3.76
CA ARG A 356 -5.43 -17.78 -3.15
C ARG A 356 -5.21 -16.71 -4.21
N SER A 357 -6.00 -15.64 -4.08
CA SER A 357 -5.80 -14.41 -4.84
C SER A 357 -5.36 -13.30 -3.89
N LEU A 358 -4.58 -12.34 -4.39
CA LEU A 358 -4.12 -11.19 -3.61
C LEU A 358 -4.54 -9.89 -4.30
N ILE A 359 -5.04 -8.95 -3.50
CA ILE A 359 -5.20 -7.55 -3.93
C ILE A 359 -4.06 -6.76 -3.30
N MET A 360 -3.16 -6.24 -4.13
CA MET A 360 -1.98 -5.49 -3.70
C MET A 360 -2.12 -4.02 -4.07
N LEU A 361 -1.97 -3.13 -3.11
CA LEU A 361 -1.97 -1.69 -3.29
C LEU A 361 -0.56 -1.16 -3.09
N TYR A 362 -0.06 -0.38 -4.05
CA TYR A 362 1.33 0.08 -4.07
C TYR A 362 1.51 1.42 -4.77
N SER A 363 2.69 2.01 -4.62
CA SER A 363 3.09 3.24 -5.30
C SER A 363 4.56 3.16 -5.70
N ASP A 364 4.86 3.35 -6.98
CA ASP A 364 6.22 3.35 -7.49
C ASP A 364 7.02 4.55 -6.97
N ALA A 365 8.28 4.31 -6.59
CA ALA A 365 9.21 5.32 -6.10
C ALA A 365 9.39 6.48 -7.09
N ALA A 366 9.24 6.21 -8.38
CA ALA A 366 9.39 7.21 -9.43
C ALA A 366 8.34 8.33 -9.36
N LEU A 367 7.14 8.06 -8.83
CA LEU A 367 6.13 9.11 -8.62
C LEU A 367 6.58 10.10 -7.54
N PHE A 368 7.19 9.59 -6.47
CA PHE A 368 7.75 10.42 -5.41
C PHE A 368 8.93 11.24 -5.92
N ARG A 369 9.81 10.63 -6.73
CA ARG A 369 10.92 11.35 -7.37
C ARG A 369 10.45 12.41 -8.36
N TRP A 370 9.40 12.12 -9.13
CA TRP A 370 8.80 13.10 -10.04
C TRP A 370 8.40 14.37 -9.29
N VAL A 371 7.67 14.23 -8.19
CA VAL A 371 7.26 15.38 -7.35
C VAL A 371 8.46 16.04 -6.68
N HIS A 372 9.38 15.25 -6.11
CA HIS A 372 10.61 15.76 -5.49
C HIS A 372 11.43 16.63 -6.43
N ASN A 373 11.50 16.25 -7.72
CA ASN A 373 12.25 16.94 -8.75
C ASN A 373 11.46 18.09 -9.43
N GLY A 374 10.33 18.52 -8.86
CA GLY A 374 9.51 19.59 -9.46
C GLY A 374 8.83 19.18 -10.77
N GLY A 375 8.45 17.91 -10.88
CA GLY A 375 7.80 17.35 -12.05
C GLY A 375 8.80 16.95 -13.16
N MET A 376 9.90 16.32 -12.77
CA MET A 376 10.94 15.85 -13.70
C MET A 376 11.41 14.45 -13.32
N THR A 377 11.81 13.67 -14.31
CA THR A 377 12.60 12.44 -14.05
C THR A 377 13.97 12.82 -13.47
N ASP A 378 14.62 11.89 -12.76
CA ASP A 378 15.99 12.12 -12.23
C ASP A 378 16.98 12.51 -13.34
N ARG A 379 16.80 11.94 -14.54
CA ARG A 379 17.60 12.28 -15.71
C ARG A 379 17.39 13.74 -16.11
N GLN A 380 16.13 14.15 -16.30
CA GLN A 380 15.80 15.53 -16.67
C GLN A 380 16.26 16.51 -15.59
N PHE A 381 16.10 16.19 -14.31
CA PHE A 381 16.56 17.04 -13.23
C PHE A 381 18.08 17.25 -13.30
N ARG A 382 18.86 16.18 -13.45
CA ARG A 382 20.34 16.28 -13.58
C ARG A 382 20.79 17.04 -14.83
N GLU A 383 20.06 16.93 -15.93
CA GLU A 383 20.38 17.63 -17.17
C GLU A 383 20.05 19.14 -17.09
N ASN A 384 19.04 19.55 -16.30
CA ASN A 384 18.50 20.91 -16.34
C ASN A 384 18.68 21.74 -15.05
N ALA A 385 18.97 21.12 -13.90
CA ALA A 385 19.17 21.82 -12.63
C ALA A 385 20.52 22.56 -12.57
N SER A 386 20.61 23.60 -11.74
CA SER A 386 21.88 24.25 -11.42
C SER A 386 22.76 23.33 -10.56
N GLU A 387 24.06 23.61 -10.48
CA GLU A 387 24.99 22.83 -9.66
C GLU A 387 24.66 22.91 -8.15
N GLU A 388 24.12 24.04 -7.70
CA GLU A 388 23.65 24.21 -6.32
C GLU A 388 22.48 23.27 -6.02
N LEU A 389 21.48 23.22 -6.90
CA LEU A 389 20.33 22.33 -6.77
C LEU A 389 20.73 20.85 -6.86
N LYS A 390 21.72 20.50 -7.69
CA LYS A 390 22.25 19.12 -7.75
C LYS A 390 22.91 18.73 -6.43
N LYS A 391 23.69 19.61 -5.80
CA LYS A 391 24.29 19.36 -4.49
C LYS A 391 23.22 19.16 -3.40
N GLU A 392 22.18 19.99 -3.40
CA GLU A 392 21.06 19.86 -2.47
C GLU A 392 20.29 18.54 -2.69
N TRP A 393 20.08 18.17 -3.94
CA TRP A 393 19.44 16.91 -4.33
C TRP A 393 20.26 15.69 -3.88
N ASP A 394 21.57 15.70 -4.09
CA ASP A 394 22.47 14.63 -3.64
C ASP A 394 22.48 14.51 -2.11
N GLU A 395 22.45 15.62 -1.39
CA GLU A 395 22.40 15.63 0.08
C GLU A 395 21.05 15.10 0.60
N CYS A 396 19.93 15.48 -0.03
CA CYS A 396 18.62 14.90 0.28
C CYS A 396 18.60 13.40 0.07
N ARG A 397 19.26 12.91 -1.00
CA ARG A 397 19.35 11.48 -1.30
C ARG A 397 20.16 10.72 -0.25
N LYS A 398 21.29 11.27 0.21
CA LYS A 398 22.11 10.68 1.28
C LYS A 398 21.33 10.57 2.60
N ASN A 399 20.53 11.60 2.90
CA ASN A 399 19.72 11.66 4.12
C ASN A 399 18.32 11.01 3.98
N LEU A 400 18.06 10.30 2.89
CA LEU A 400 16.74 9.70 2.64
C LEU A 400 16.35 8.70 3.72
N ILE A 401 17.31 7.93 4.25
CA ILE A 401 17.03 6.98 5.34
C ILE A 401 16.60 7.68 6.63
N LEU A 402 17.25 8.80 6.98
CA LEU A 402 16.87 9.59 8.15
C LEU A 402 15.47 10.18 7.97
N THR A 403 15.19 10.72 6.79
CA THR A 403 13.86 11.21 6.41
C THR A 403 12.81 10.11 6.52
N ALA A 404 13.12 8.91 6.02
CA ALA A 404 12.24 7.76 6.09
C ALA A 404 11.97 7.35 7.55
N MET A 405 13.02 7.26 8.38
CA MET A 405 12.88 6.96 9.80
C MET A 405 12.00 8.00 10.50
N ASP A 406 12.14 9.28 10.20
CA ASP A 406 11.34 10.34 10.85
C ASP A 406 9.87 10.37 10.39
N ILE A 407 9.61 9.97 9.15
CA ILE A 407 8.25 9.77 8.62
C ILE A 407 7.60 8.53 9.25
N LEU A 408 8.39 7.50 9.55
CA LEU A 408 7.89 6.24 10.14
C LEU A 408 7.87 6.28 11.68
N ARG A 409 8.69 7.12 12.31
CA ARG A 409 8.62 7.49 13.72
C ARG A 409 7.32 8.28 13.95
N ASP A 410 6.64 7.99 15.06
CA ASP A 410 5.36 8.61 15.45
C ASP A 410 4.12 8.04 14.75
N PHE A 411 4.18 6.73 14.60
CA PHE A 411 3.14 5.83 15.05
C PHE A 411 2.32 6.18 16.25
#